data_AF-A0A7V2P481-F1
#
_entry.id   AF-A0A7V2P481-F1
#
_cell.length_a   1.000
_cell.length_b   1.000
_cell.length_c   1.000
_cell.angle_alpha   90.00
_cell.angle_beta   90.00
_cell.angle_gamma   90.00
#
_symmetry.space_group_name_H-M   'P 1'
#
loop_
_entity.id
_entity.type
_entity.pdbx_description
1 polymer ?
#
loop_
_entity_poly.entity_id
_entity_poly.type
_entity_poly.pdbx_seq_one_letter_code
_entity_poly.pdbx_strand_id
1 'polypeptide(L)' 'RDTAAIQHRGLGRELLLEAERIAGREFDAKAIAVLSGVGARGYYRSDFGYNLKNGYMVKKL' A
#
# COMPACT_ATOMS: atom_id res chain seq x y z
N ARG A 1 -1.63 23.90 -10.62
CA ARG A 1 -1.82 22.45 -10.37
C ARG A 1 -2.23 21.85 -11.70
N ASP A 2 -1.47 20.88 -12.21
CA ASP A 2 -1.74 20.26 -13.50
C ASP A 2 -2.99 19.37 -13.41
N THR A 3 -4.02 19.67 -14.21
CA THR A 3 -5.31 18.95 -14.22
C THR A 3 -5.22 17.57 -14.88
N ALA A 4 -4.12 17.27 -15.58
CA ALA A 4 -3.86 15.96 -16.17
C ALA A 4 -3.17 14.97 -15.22
N ALA A 5 -2.71 15.41 -14.04
CA ALA A 5 -2.03 14.55 -13.09
C ALA A 5 -3.03 13.56 -12.44
N ILE A 6 -2.84 12.25 -12.69
CA ILE A 6 -3.66 11.18 -12.10
C ILE A 6 -3.32 10.93 -10.62
N GLN A 7 -2.11 11.29 -10.20
CA GLN A 7 -1.68 11.19 -8.80
C GLN A 7 -2.44 12.19 -7.90
N HIS A 8 -2.51 11.88 -6.60
CA HIS A 8 -3.24 12.68 -5.58
C HIS A 8 -4.76 12.77 -5.75
N ARG A 9 -5.35 11.89 -6.57
CA ARG A 9 -6.81 11.72 -6.69
C ARG A 9 -7.41 10.66 -5.76
N GLY A 10 -6.62 10.06 -4.87
CA GLY A 10 -7.08 9.02 -3.94
C GLY A 10 -7.10 7.59 -4.50
N LEU A 11 -6.98 7.41 -5.82
CA LEU A 11 -7.03 6.09 -6.47
C LEU A 11 -6.02 5.08 -5.90
N GLY A 12 -4.78 5.51 -5.65
CA GLY A 12 -3.75 4.63 -5.06
C GLY A 12 -4.11 4.14 -3.65
N ARG A 13 -4.87 4.93 -2.89
CA ARG A 13 -5.37 4.56 -1.56
C ARG A 13 -6.49 3.54 -1.67
N GLU A 14 -7.45 3.77 -2.58
CA GLU A 14 -8.58 2.88 -2.81
C GLU A 14 -8.11 1.50 -3.28
N LEU A 15 -7.19 1.45 -4.25
CA LEU A 15 -6.62 0.20 -4.75
C LEU A 15 -5.87 -0.56 -3.65
N LEU A 16 -5.12 0.14 -2.79
CA LEU A 16 -4.39 -0.49 -1.70
C LEU A 16 -5.34 -1.10 -0.67
N LEU A 17 -6.40 -0.38 -0.28
CA LEU A 17 -7.40 -0.90 0.66
C LEU A 17 -8.16 -2.10 0.09
N GLU A 18 -8.48 -2.08 -1.20
CA GLU A 18 -9.15 -3.19 -1.85
C GLU A 18 -8.23 -4.43 -1.94
N ALA A 19 -6.94 -4.24 -2.22
CA ALA A 19 -5.96 -5.31 -2.16
C ALA A 19 -5.83 -5.92 -0.75
N GLU A 20 -5.82 -5.09 0.30
CA GLU A 20 -5.83 -5.56 1.69
C GLU A 20 -7.11 -6.35 2.01
N ARG A 21 -8.28 -5.87 1.55
CA ARG A 21 -9.57 -6.55 1.73
C ARG A 21 -9.57 -7.91 1.07
N ILE A 22 -9.17 -8.00 -0.20
CA ILE A 22 -9.12 -9.26 -0.97
C ILE A 22 -8.16 -10.23 -0.30
N ALA A 23 -6.93 -9.79 0.00
CA ALA A 23 -5.92 -10.65 0.61
C ALA A 23 -6.37 -11.23 1.96
N GLY A 24 -6.95 -10.40 2.83
CA GLY A 24 -7.40 -10.83 4.15
C GLY A 24 -8.69 -11.66 4.13
N ARG A 25 -9.69 -11.26 3.33
CA ARG A 25 -11.02 -11.88 3.37
C ARG A 25 -11.19 -13.06 2.43
N GLU A 26 -10.57 -13.01 1.25
CA GLU A 26 -10.78 -14.01 0.21
C GLU A 26 -9.67 -15.07 0.21
N PHE A 27 -8.46 -14.69 0.64
CA PHE A 27 -7.30 -15.57 0.65
C PHE A 27 -6.78 -15.93 2.05
N ASP A 28 -7.42 -15.42 3.12
CA ASP A 28 -6.99 -15.58 4.53
C ASP A 28 -5.50 -15.26 4.77
N ALA A 29 -4.95 -14.33 3.99
CA ALA A 29 -3.55 -13.93 4.12
C ALA A 29 -3.34 -13.20 5.45
N LYS A 30 -2.28 -13.56 6.18
CA LYS A 30 -1.94 -12.95 7.48
C LYS A 30 -1.12 -11.67 7.36
N ALA A 31 -0.60 -11.39 6.16
CA ALA A 31 0.17 -10.21 5.87
C ALA A 31 0.18 -9.91 4.37
N ILE A 32 0.46 -8.66 4.04
CA ILE A 32 0.71 -8.18 2.68
C ILE A 32 2.09 -7.54 2.61
N ALA A 33 2.81 -7.77 1.52
CA ALA A 33 4.14 -7.24 1.27
C ALA A 33 4.17 -6.48 -0.05
N VAL A 34 4.63 -5.23 -0.02
CA VAL A 34 4.77 -4.36 -1.18
C VAL A 34 6.24 -4.17 -1.51
N LEU A 35 6.63 -4.51 -2.74
CA LEU A 35 7.96 -4.20 -3.27
C LEU A 35 8.00 -2.71 -3.64
N SER A 36 8.48 -1.89 -2.71
CA SER A 36 8.46 -0.43 -2.84
C SER A 36 9.85 0.14 -3.05
N GLY A 37 9.98 1.01 -4.06
CA GLY A 37 11.17 1.85 -4.24
C GLY A 37 11.41 2.75 -3.03
N VAL A 38 12.68 3.04 -2.70
CA VAL A 38 13.07 3.72 -1.46
C VAL A 38 12.31 5.03 -1.22
N GLY A 39 12.16 5.85 -2.27
CA GLY A 39 11.45 7.14 -2.19
C GLY A 39 9.94 7.04 -1.98
N ALA A 40 9.33 5.89 -2.28
CA ALA A 40 7.89 5.67 -2.12
C ALA A 40 7.53 5.01 -0.77
N ARG A 41 8.51 4.57 0.02
CA ARG A 41 8.26 3.88 1.31
C ARG A 41 7.51 4.76 2.31
N GLY A 42 7.69 6.08 2.26
CA GLY A 42 6.98 7.03 3.12
C GLY A 42 5.46 6.93 2.98
N TYR A 43 4.96 6.80 1.75
CA TYR A 43 3.53 6.67 1.45
C TYR A 43 2.90 5.50 2.23
N TYR A 44 3.52 4.31 2.18
CA TYR A 44 3.00 3.12 2.87
C TYR A 44 3.16 3.19 4.40
N ARG A 45 4.20 3.89 4.90
CA ARG A 45 4.44 4.03 6.34
C ARG A 45 3.44 4.95 7.00
N SER A 46 3.33 6.18 6.50
CA SER A 46 2.65 7.29 7.18
C SER A 46 1.14 7.04 7.29
N ASP A 47 0.51 6.63 6.19
CA ASP A 47 -0.96 6.61 6.12
C ASP A 47 -1.56 5.20 6.27
N PHE A 48 -0.74 4.16 6.12
CA PHE A 48 -1.22 2.77 6.03
C PHE A 48 -0.60 1.79 7.04
N GLY A 49 0.40 2.22 7.82
CA GLY A 49 0.97 1.40 8.90
C GLY A 49 1.88 0.26 8.44
N TYR A 50 2.44 0.33 7.23
CA TYR A 50 3.42 -0.66 6.77
C TYR A 50 4.79 -0.43 7.39
N ASN A 51 5.54 -1.52 7.62
CA ASN A 51 6.89 -1.49 8.17
C ASN A 51 7.90 -2.12 7.20
N LEU A 52 9.14 -1.63 7.18
CA LEU A 52 10.17 -2.17 6.31
C LEU A 52 10.69 -3.50 6.88
N LYS A 53 10.58 -4.58 6.11
CA LYS A 53 11.10 -5.91 6.44
C LYS A 53 11.70 -6.56 5.19
N ASN A 54 12.97 -6.95 5.25
CA ASN A 54 13.68 -7.64 4.18
C ASN A 54 13.56 -6.96 2.79
N GLY A 55 13.55 -5.63 2.75
CA GLY A 55 13.41 -4.85 1.51
C GLY A 55 11.98 -4.55 1.05
N TYR A 56 10.97 -5.14 1.70
CA TYR A 56 9.54 -4.93 1.42
C TYR A 56 8.90 -4.04 2.47
N MET A 57 7.84 -3.33 2.08
CA MET A 57 6.91 -2.72 3.02
C MET A 57 5.87 -3.77 3.39
N VAL A 58 5.80 -4.17 4.66
CA VAL A 58 4.95 -5.27 5.13
C VAL A 58 3.94 -4.77 6.16
N LYS A 59 2.70 -5.22 6.03
CA LYS A 59 1.60 -4.97 6.99
C LYS A 59 0.92 -6.28 7.32
N LYS A 60 0.57 -6.47 8.60
CA LYS A 60 -0.31 -7.56 9.04
C LYS A 60 -1.76 -7.20 8.73
N LEU A 61 -2.52 -8.15 8.18
CA LEU A 61 -3.92 -7.98 7.80
C LEU A 61 -4.86 -8.44 8.92
#